data_AF-A0A2E6LW95-F1
#
_entry.id   AF-A0A2E6LW95-F1
#
_cell.length_a   1.000
_cell.length_b   1.000
_cell.length_c   1.000
_cell.angle_alpha   90.00
_cell.angle_beta   90.00
_cell.angle_gamma   90.00
#
_symmetry.space_group_name_H-M   'P 1'
#
loop_
_entity.id
_entity.type
_entity.pdbx_description
1 polymer ?
#
loop_
_entity_poly.entity_id
_entity_poly.type
_entity_poly.pdbx_seq_one_letter_code
_entity_poly.pdbx_strand_id
1 'polypeptide(L)'
;MDHATSTILAFTFGRRKDNVFKKLQKLLASVNIIKYYTDDWGAYSRHLQADKHVISKANTQRIERKNLTLRTRIKRLARKTICFSKKIVMHDTVIGLLINHIEFGISF
;
A
#
# COMPACT_ATOMS: atom_id res chain seq x y z
N MET A 1 -1.43 2.69 -6.53
CA MET A 1 -0.34 3.26 -7.34
C MET A 1 -0.92 3.56 -8.70
N ASP A 2 -0.68 4.76 -9.22
CA ASP A 2 -1.08 5.08 -10.59
C ASP A 2 -0.23 4.26 -11.58
N HIS A 3 -0.86 3.67 -12.59
CA HIS A 3 -0.19 2.74 -13.49
C HIS A 3 0.74 3.46 -14.48
N ALA A 4 0.37 4.67 -14.91
CA ALA A 4 1.14 5.43 -15.90
C ALA A 4 2.39 6.04 -15.27
N THR A 5 2.22 6.75 -14.16
CA THR A 5 3.28 7.51 -13.49
C THR A 5 4.05 6.69 -12.44
N SER A 6 3.52 5.53 -12.05
CA SER A 6 4.06 4.73 -10.94
C SER A 6 4.09 5.48 -9.60
N THR A 7 3.26 6.51 -9.43
CA THR A 7 3.14 7.28 -8.18
C THR A 7 2.25 6.58 -7.17
N ILE A 8 2.59 6.67 -5.89
CA ILE A 8 1.75 6.17 -4.80
C ILE A 8 0.75 7.27 -4.43
N LEU A 9 -0.53 6.99 -4.62
CA LEU A 9 -1.62 7.94 -4.37
C LEU A 9 -2.02 8.00 -2.89
N ALA A 10 -2.01 6.85 -2.22
CA ALA A 10 -2.38 6.71 -0.82
C ALA A 10 -1.83 5.40 -0.24
N PHE A 11 -1.69 5.35 1.09
CA PHE A 11 -1.38 4.13 1.83
C PHE A 11 -2.13 4.10 3.16
N THR A 12 -2.32 2.91 3.72
CA THR A 12 -2.91 2.70 5.03
C THR A 12 -2.23 1.54 5.73
N PHE A 13 -2.07 1.61 7.06
CA PHE A 13 -1.62 0.48 7.87
C PHE A 13 -2.80 -0.34 8.40
N GLY A 14 -2.59 -1.65 8.48
CA GLY A 14 -3.55 -2.55 9.10
C GLY A 14 -3.40 -4.01 8.65
N ARG A 15 -4.25 -4.86 9.20
CA ARG A 15 -4.33 -6.28 8.81
C ARG A 15 -5.07 -6.40 7.47
N ARG A 16 -4.87 -7.52 6.77
CA ARG A 16 -5.58 -7.89 5.53
C ARG A 16 -7.07 -8.17 5.84
N LYS A 17 -7.83 -7.10 6.05
CA LYS A 17 -9.26 -7.08 6.39
C LYS A 17 -9.98 -5.99 5.60
N ASP A 18 -11.26 -6.22 5.35
CA ASP A 18 -12.15 -5.34 4.59
C ASP A 18 -12.21 -3.91 5.14
N ASN A 19 -12.16 -3.75 6.46
CA ASN A 19 -12.18 -2.43 7.09
C ASN A 19 -10.96 -1.57 6.75
N VAL A 20 -9.78 -2.17 6.57
CA VAL A 20 -8.57 -1.47 6.16
C VAL A 20 -8.67 -1.08 4.69
N PHE A 21 -9.20 -1.96 3.84
CA PHE A 21 -9.43 -1.63 2.44
C PHE A 21 -10.42 -0.45 2.29
N LYS A 22 -11.51 -0.43 3.06
CA LYS A 22 -12.45 0.70 3.08
C LYS A 22 -11.80 2.01 3.51
N LYS A 23 -10.83 1.98 4.44
CA LYS A 23 -10.04 3.18 4.79
C LYS A 23 -9.22 3.66 3.60
N LEU A 24 -8.56 2.74 2.88
CA LEU A 24 -7.82 3.07 1.67
C LEU A 24 -8.73 3.66 0.59
N GLN A 25 -9.92 3.09 0.38
CA GLN A 25 -10.91 3.64 -0.56
C GLN A 25 -11.33 5.07 -0.21
N LYS A 26 -11.50 5.38 1.08
CA LYS A 26 -11.81 6.75 1.53
C LYS A 26 -10.69 7.75 1.17
N LEU A 27 -9.42 7.35 1.30
CA LEU A 27 -8.29 8.20 0.90
C LEU A 27 -8.25 8.42 -0.62
N LEU A 28 -8.71 7.45 -1.39
CA LEU A 28 -8.77 7.51 -2.85
C LEU A 28 -10.04 8.19 -3.38
N ALA A 29 -10.98 8.58 -2.52
CA ALA A 29 -12.29 9.09 -2.95
C ALA A 29 -12.21 10.41 -3.74
N SER A 30 -11.17 11.21 -3.51
CA SER A 30 -10.91 12.45 -4.27
C SER A 30 -10.24 12.20 -5.63
N VAL A 31 -9.77 10.98 -5.89
CA VAL A 31 -9.10 10.62 -7.14
C VAL A 31 -10.10 9.94 -8.07
N ASN A 32 -10.20 10.43 -9.31
CA ASN A 32 -11.04 9.80 -10.32
C ASN A 32 -10.40 8.52 -10.87
N ILE A 33 -10.61 7.39 -10.18
CA ILE A 33 -10.06 6.09 -10.58
C ILE A 33 -11.00 5.38 -11.57
N ILE A 34 -10.49 5.14 -12.77
CA ILE A 34 -11.24 4.50 -13.87
C ILE A 34 -11.15 2.97 -13.78
N LYS A 35 -9.97 2.42 -13.46
CA LYS A 35 -9.72 0.98 -13.37
C LYS A 35 -8.82 0.64 -12.19
N TYR A 36 -9.10 -0.50 -11.57
CA TYR A 36 -8.30 -1.12 -10.51
C TYR A 36 -7.66 -2.40 -11.03
N TYR A 37 -6.34 -2.51 -10.87
CA TYR A 37 -5.59 -3.73 -11.14
C TYR A 37 -5.13 -4.34 -9.82
N THR A 38 -5.58 -5.54 -9.49
CA THR A 38 -5.24 -6.20 -8.23
C THR A 38 -5.00 -7.70 -8.39
N ASP A 39 -4.48 -8.34 -7.32
CA ASP A 39 -4.57 -9.79 -7.16
C ASP A 39 -6.02 -10.22 -6.86
N ASP A 40 -6.25 -11.54 -6.81
CA ASP A 40 -7.55 -12.13 -6.53
C ASP A 40 -7.85 -12.19 -5.02
N TRP A 41 -7.68 -11.06 -4.32
CA TRP A 41 -8.11 -10.97 -2.93
C TRP A 41 -9.60 -10.66 -2.85
N GLY A 42 -10.38 -11.55 -2.22
CA GLY A 42 -11.85 -11.39 -2.15
C GLY A 42 -12.36 -10.06 -1.57
N ALA A 43 -11.56 -9.30 -0.81
CA ALA A 43 -11.96 -7.96 -0.36
C ALA A 43 -12.10 -6.97 -1.52
N TYR A 44 -11.27 -7.11 -2.57
CA TYR A 44 -11.37 -6.29 -3.77
C TYR A 44 -12.67 -6.60 -4.52
N SER A 45 -12.97 -7.88 -4.75
CA SER A 45 -14.19 -8.29 -5.44
C SER A 45 -15.48 -7.92 -4.69
N ARG A 46 -15.43 -7.83 -3.34
CA ARG A 46 -16.58 -7.39 -2.51
C ARG A 46 -16.84 -5.88 -2.51
N HIS A 47 -15.84 -5.07 -2.84
CA HIS A 47 -15.87 -3.62 -2.61
C HIS A 47 -15.55 -2.78 -3.84
N LEU A 48 -15.05 -3.39 -4.91
CA LEU A 48 -14.87 -2.77 -6.21
C LEU A 48 -16.03 -3.16 -7.12
N GLN A 49 -16.41 -2.24 -8.00
CA GLN A 49 -17.39 -2.54 -9.05
C GLN A 49 -16.72 -3.44 -10.09
N ALA A 50 -17.42 -4.50 -10.53
CA ALA A 50 -16.86 -5.53 -11.40
C ALA A 50 -16.39 -5.00 -12.76
N ASP A 51 -17.06 -3.97 -13.28
CA ASP A 51 -16.71 -3.26 -14.53
C ASP A 51 -15.40 -2.48 -14.43
N LYS A 52 -15.03 -2.02 -13.23
CA LYS A 52 -13.80 -1.26 -12.97
C LYS A 52 -12.66 -2.14 -12.45
N HIS A 53 -12.90 -3.41 -12.18
CA HIS A 53 -11.94 -4.29 -11.54
C HIS A 53 -11.35 -5.30 -12.52
N VAL A 54 -10.03 -5.27 -12.68
CA VAL A 54 -9.28 -6.22 -13.50
C VAL A 54 -8.33 -7.02 -12.61
N ILE A 55 -8.57 -8.32 -12.50
CA ILE A 55 -7.68 -9.24 -11.80
C ILE A 55 -6.57 -9.67 -12.77
N SER A 56 -5.33 -9.27 -12.50
CA SER A 56 -4.19 -9.67 -13.34
C SER A 56 -2.87 -9.55 -12.58
N LYS A 57 -2.03 -10.57 -12.69
CA LYS A 57 -0.65 -10.54 -12.17
C LYS A 57 0.29 -9.70 -13.03
N ALA A 58 -0.02 -9.51 -14.32
CA ALA A 58 0.85 -8.78 -15.23
C ALA A 58 0.96 -7.29 -14.85
N ASN A 59 -0.14 -6.71 -14.37
CA ASN A 59 -0.24 -5.29 -14.03
C ASN A 59 0.14 -4.98 -12.57
N THR A 60 0.46 -5.98 -11.75
CA THR A 60 0.84 -5.80 -10.33
C THR A 60 2.35 -5.81 -10.09
N GLN A 61 3.16 -6.14 -11.10
CA GLN A 61 4.61 -6.30 -10.96
C GLN A 61 5.31 -5.05 -10.40
N ARG A 62 4.88 -3.85 -10.82
CA ARG A 62 5.46 -2.59 -10.35
C ARG A 62 5.21 -2.32 -8.86
N ILE A 63 3.98 -2.57 -8.38
CA ILE A 63 3.65 -2.37 -6.96
C ILE A 63 4.30 -3.45 -6.08
N GLU A 64 4.41 -4.67 -6.58
CA GLU A 64 5.17 -5.75 -5.93
C GLU A 64 6.65 -5.38 -5.78
N ARG A 65 7.28 -4.83 -6.84
CA ARG A 65 8.66 -4.33 -6.79
C ARG A 65 8.83 -3.20 -5.78
N LYS A 66 7.92 -2.23 -5.72
CA LYS A 66 7.96 -1.15 -4.71
C LYS A 66 7.86 -1.70 -3.29
N ASN A 67 6.94 -2.63 -3.05
CA ASN A 67 6.81 -3.28 -1.74
C ASN A 67 8.08 -4.05 -1.34
N LEU A 68 8.76 -4.70 -2.31
CA LEU A 68 10.04 -5.33 -2.09
C LEU A 68 11.11 -4.31 -1.70
N THR A 69 11.24 -3.20 -2.43
CA THR A 69 12.19 -2.12 -2.12
C THR A 69 11.94 -1.49 -0.74
N LEU A 70 10.67 -1.31 -0.36
CA LEU A 70 10.32 -0.80 0.96
C LEU A 70 10.76 -1.77 2.07
N ARG A 71 10.52 -3.08 1.87
CA ARG A 71 10.94 -4.11 2.82
C ARG A 71 12.46 -4.20 2.97
N THR A 72 13.22 -4.02 1.88
CA THR A 72 14.68 -4.06 1.93
C THR A 72 15.28 -2.82 2.60
N ARG A 73 14.68 -1.64 2.42
CA ARG A 73 15.13 -0.39 3.08
C ARG A 73 14.81 -0.38 4.57
N ILE A 74 13.66 -0.90 4.99
CA ILE A 74 13.28 -0.95 6.41
C ILE A 74 13.76 -2.25 7.04
N LYS A 75 15.00 -2.27 7.53
CA LYS A 75 15.56 -3.43 8.28
C LYS A 75 14.68 -3.84 9.47
N ARG A 76 13.95 -2.91 10.08
CA ARG A 76 13.02 -3.15 11.20
C ARG A 76 11.86 -4.10 10.82
N LEU A 77 11.49 -4.17 9.55
CA LEU A 77 10.48 -5.10 9.04
C LEU A 77 11.04 -6.51 8.77
N ALA A 78 12.36 -6.66 8.66
CA ALA A 78 13.00 -7.90 8.25
C ALA A 78 13.39 -8.83 9.42
N ARG A 79 13.82 -8.30 10.57
CA ARG A 79 14.24 -9.11 11.73
C ARG A 79 13.64 -8.65 13.04
N LYS A 80 12.78 -9.50 13.62
CA LYS A 80 12.16 -9.32 14.93
C LYS A 80 13.16 -9.22 16.10
N THR A 81 14.38 -9.70 15.94
CA THR A 81 15.36 -9.82 17.04
C THR A 81 16.36 -8.67 17.13
N ILE A 82 16.56 -7.87 16.07
CA ILE A 82 17.67 -6.90 16.01
C ILE A 82 17.19 -5.45 16.06
N CYS A 83 16.12 -5.09 15.34
CA CYS A 83 15.66 -3.69 15.24
C CYS A 83 14.15 -3.55 15.39
N PHE A 84 13.52 -4.40 16.20
CA PHE A 84 12.07 -4.47 16.35
C PHE A 84 11.60 -3.78 17.63
N SER A 85 10.61 -2.89 17.52
CA SER A 85 9.93 -2.33 18.68
C SER A 85 8.75 -3.21 19.09
N LYS A 86 8.45 -3.30 20.39
CA LYS A 86 7.23 -3.97 20.88
C LYS A 86 5.96 -3.13 20.63
N LYS A 87 6.10 -1.81 20.41
CA LYS A 87 4.98 -0.90 20.19
C LYS A 87 4.67 -0.80 18.69
N ILE A 88 3.43 -1.11 18.31
CA ILE A 88 2.97 -0.99 16.92
C ILE A 88 3.10 0.44 16.39
N VAL A 89 2.84 1.43 17.25
CA VAL A 89 2.96 2.86 16.93
C VAL A 89 4.35 3.20 16.40
N MET A 90 5.41 2.64 16.98
CA MET A 90 6.78 2.90 16.51
C MET A 90 7.03 2.33 15.11
N HIS A 91 6.41 1.19 14.77
CA HIS A 91 6.49 0.64 13.42
C HIS A 91 5.73 1.51 12.43
N ASP A 92 4.49 1.85 12.75
CA ASP A 92 3.65 2.69 11.89
C ASP A 92 4.30 4.06 11.64
N THR A 93 4.89 4.68 12.68
CA THR A 93 5.63 5.95 12.54
C THR A 93 6.84 5.80 11.62
N VAL A 94 7.72 4.82 11.83
CA VAL A 94 8.93 4.66 11.01
C VAL A 94 8.59 4.33 9.56
N ILE A 95 7.62 3.45 9.34
CA ILE A 95 7.18 3.10 7.98
C ILE A 95 6.51 4.31 7.32
N GLY A 96 5.65 5.04 8.05
CA GLY A 96 4.98 6.23 7.57
C GLY A 96 5.97 7.34 7.19
N LEU A 97 6.95 7.62 8.04
CA LEU A 97 8.03 8.58 7.75
C LEU A 97 8.78 8.21 6.46
N LEU A 98 9.15 6.93 6.30
CA LEU A 98 9.87 6.50 5.09
C LEU A 98 9.01 6.62 3.83
N ILE A 99 7.74 6.20 3.88
CA ILE A 99 6.82 6.33 2.75
C ILE A 99 6.64 7.81 2.38
N ASN A 100 6.40 8.66 3.38
CA ASN A 100 6.23 10.10 3.19
C ASN A 100 7.48 10.74 2.56
N HIS A 101 8.67 10.34 2.99
CA HIS A 101 9.91 10.83 2.42
C HIS A 101 10.14 10.35 0.97
N ILE A 102 9.97 9.05 0.69
CA ILE A 102 10.27 8.47 -0.63
C ILE A 102 9.21 8.79 -1.67
N GLU A 103 7.93 8.66 -1.31
CA GLU A 103 6.83 8.66 -2.26
C GLU A 103 6.10 10.01 -2.31
N PHE A 104 6.14 10.79 -1.23
CA PHE A 104 5.46 12.09 -1.14
C PHE A 104 6.40 13.29 -1.02
N GLY A 105 7.72 13.06 -0.95
CA GLY A 105 8.72 14.13 -0.85
C GLY A 105 8.62 15.00 0.41
N ILE A 106 7.93 14.52 1.44
CA ILE A 106 7.75 15.26 2.70
C ILE A 106 9.03 15.11 3.52
N SER A 107 9.74 16.21 3.73
CA SER A 107 10.79 16.30 4.74
C SER A 107 10.17 16.70 6.08
N PHE A 108 10.58 16.03 7.14
CA PHE A 108 10.23 16.33 8.53
C PHE A 108 11.35 17.10 9.21
#